data_AF-A0A8J6WE76-F1
#
_entry.id   AF-A0A8J6WE76-F1
#
_cell.length_a   1.000
_cell.length_b   1.000
_cell.length_c   1.000
_cell.angle_alpha   90.00
_cell.angle_beta   90.00
_cell.angle_gamma   90.00
#
_symmetry.space_group_name_H-M   'P 1'
#
loop_
_entity.id
_entity.type
_entity.pdbx_description
1 polymer ?
#
loop_
_entity_poly.entity_id
_entity_poly.type
_entity_poly.pdbx_seq_one_letter_code
_entity_poly.pdbx_strand_id
1 'polypeptide(L)'
;MSQKKSSNRRKPANINQIRAQIRKLAKQHNYDEQILLDFAEFVNGGKFKEIEPSLNELKEAVCQAFNCPDYKTLKKNKAFKLAIAGRNFNFSYKDSWLTLYREWVRVPENERDEIGPNTINGIDVLKNFRPWQVFQLDSKTATADDINTAFRQLAKKHHPDAGGDRKVFEELQKMRDSLLLLR
;
A
#
# COMPACT_ATOMS: atom_id res chain seq x y z
N MET A 1 -35.46 -23.00 14.33
CA MET A 1 -34.52 -21.85 14.30
C MET A 1 -33.15 -22.37 13.91
N SER A 2 -32.76 -22.24 12.64
CA SER A 2 -31.49 -22.78 12.14
C SER A 2 -30.44 -21.68 12.16
N GLN A 3 -29.49 -21.79 13.10
CA GLN A 3 -28.35 -20.87 13.21
C GLN A 3 -27.40 -21.11 12.03
N LYS A 4 -27.27 -20.12 11.13
CA LYS A 4 -26.19 -20.07 10.14
C LYS A 4 -24.86 -20.02 10.90
N LYS A 5 -24.12 -21.13 10.94
CA LYS A 5 -22.70 -21.13 11.29
C LYS A 5 -21.95 -20.28 10.26
N SER A 6 -21.61 -19.04 10.61
CA SER A 6 -20.66 -18.26 9.82
C SER A 6 -19.31 -18.95 9.95
N SER A 7 -18.92 -19.71 8.93
CA SER A 7 -17.56 -20.23 8.78
C SER A 7 -16.61 -19.04 8.77
N ASN A 8 -15.99 -18.73 9.90
CA ASN A 8 -14.98 -17.69 10.06
C ASN A 8 -13.66 -18.18 9.43
N ARG A 9 -13.68 -18.49 8.12
CA ARG A 9 -12.48 -18.81 7.36
C ARG A 9 -11.70 -17.51 7.24
N ARG A 10 -10.58 -17.42 7.97
CA ARG A 10 -9.59 -16.35 7.80
C ARG A 10 -9.21 -16.30 6.32
N LYS A 11 -9.18 -15.10 5.74
CA LYS A 11 -8.74 -14.94 4.34
C LYS A 11 -7.32 -15.53 4.21
N PRO A 12 -7.02 -16.22 3.10
CA PRO A 12 -5.68 -16.72 2.87
C PRO A 12 -4.69 -15.55 2.85
N ALA A 13 -3.51 -15.77 3.44
CA ALA A 13 -2.46 -14.76 3.49
C ALA A 13 -1.89 -14.49 2.10
N ASN A 14 -1.61 -13.23 1.81
CA ASN A 14 -0.97 -12.84 0.57
C ASN A 14 0.54 -13.16 0.61
N ILE A 15 1.13 -13.56 -0.52
CA ILE A 15 2.58 -13.83 -0.62
C ILE A 15 3.45 -12.71 -0.02
N ASN A 16 3.09 -11.45 -0.19
CA ASN A 16 3.90 -10.35 0.34
C ASN A 16 3.83 -10.26 1.87
N GLN A 17 2.69 -10.60 2.48
CA GLN A 17 2.58 -10.72 3.94
C GLN A 17 3.43 -11.87 4.47
N ILE A 18 3.44 -13.00 3.78
CA ILE A 18 4.28 -14.16 4.13
C ILE A 18 5.76 -13.79 4.05
N ARG A 19 6.19 -13.15 2.95
CA ARG A 19 7.57 -12.67 2.77
C ARG A 19 7.99 -11.66 3.83
N ALA A 20 7.13 -10.72 4.20
CA ALA A 20 7.41 -9.76 5.26
C ALA A 20 7.61 -10.45 6.62
N GLN A 21 6.77 -11.43 6.93
CA GLN A 21 6.89 -12.20 8.18
C GLN A 21 8.15 -13.09 8.17
N ILE A 22 8.49 -13.69 7.04
CA ILE A 22 9.73 -14.47 6.87
C ILE A 22 10.95 -13.57 7.10
N ARG A 23 11.02 -12.40 6.44
CA ARG A 23 12.10 -11.42 6.63
C ARG A 23 12.28 -11.04 8.11
N LYS A 24 11.16 -10.83 8.81
CA LYS A 24 11.19 -10.53 10.25
C LYS A 24 11.79 -11.68 11.06
N LEU A 25 11.34 -12.92 10.84
CA LEU A 25 11.82 -14.10 11.56
C LEU A 25 13.28 -14.42 11.23
N ALA A 26 13.65 -14.34 9.94
CA ALA A 26 15.00 -14.51 9.45
C ALA A 26 15.97 -13.55 10.15
N LYS A 27 15.62 -12.26 10.22
CA LYS A 27 16.43 -11.25 10.92
C LYS A 27 16.51 -11.50 12.43
N GLN A 28 15.42 -11.91 13.06
CA GLN A 28 15.37 -12.10 14.52
C GLN A 28 16.16 -13.33 14.99
N HIS A 29 16.19 -14.39 14.18
CA HIS A 29 16.77 -15.67 14.57
C HIS A 29 17.95 -16.11 13.70
N ASN A 30 18.40 -15.25 12.79
CA ASN A 30 19.47 -15.51 11.83
C ASN A 30 19.20 -16.76 10.96
N TYR A 31 17.95 -16.92 10.52
CA TYR A 31 17.55 -17.99 9.59
C TYR A 31 17.64 -17.51 8.14
N ASP A 32 17.83 -18.46 7.23
CA ASP A 32 17.74 -18.22 5.80
C ASP A 32 16.27 -18.01 5.37
N GLU A 33 16.00 -16.94 4.61
CA GLU A 33 14.65 -16.59 4.17
C GLU A 33 14.06 -17.63 3.22
N GLN A 34 14.88 -18.23 2.35
CA GLN A 34 14.42 -19.22 1.37
C GLN A 34 14.01 -20.52 2.07
N ILE A 35 14.77 -20.96 3.07
CA ILE A 35 14.42 -22.14 3.88
C ILE A 35 13.04 -21.94 4.56
N LEU A 36 12.81 -20.76 5.14
CA LEU A 36 11.52 -20.45 5.76
C LEU A 36 10.38 -20.36 4.75
N LEU A 37 10.64 -19.85 3.54
CA LEU A 37 9.66 -19.80 2.46
C LEU A 37 9.30 -21.20 1.96
N ASP A 38 10.31 -22.05 1.71
CA ASP A 38 10.11 -23.42 1.25
C ASP A 38 9.30 -24.23 2.28
N PHE A 39 9.61 -24.06 3.58
CA PHE A 39 8.84 -24.67 4.65
C PHE A 39 7.38 -24.17 4.67
N ALA A 40 7.17 -22.86 4.53
CA ALA A 40 5.82 -22.29 4.51
C ALA A 40 5.01 -22.77 3.29
N GLU A 41 5.63 -22.87 2.11
CA GLU A 41 4.99 -23.39 0.89
C GLU A 41 4.70 -24.88 1.00
N PHE A 42 5.58 -25.66 1.63
CA PHE A 42 5.35 -27.07 1.95
C PHE A 42 4.10 -27.25 2.84
N VAL A 43 3.98 -26.49 3.94
CA VAL A 43 2.82 -26.55 4.85
C VAL A 43 1.54 -26.05 4.16
N ASN A 44 1.65 -25.04 3.29
CA ASN A 44 0.53 -24.52 2.52
C ASN A 44 0.05 -25.48 1.42
N GLY A 45 0.85 -26.50 1.07
CA GLY A 45 0.55 -27.43 -0.02
C GLY A 45 0.78 -26.82 -1.41
N GLY A 46 1.66 -25.82 -1.50
CA GLY A 46 2.02 -25.16 -2.75
C GLY A 46 2.40 -23.69 -2.57
N LYS A 47 2.78 -23.05 -3.68
CA LYS A 47 3.19 -21.64 -3.70
C LYS A 47 2.07 -20.70 -3.27
N PHE A 48 2.42 -19.69 -2.49
CA PHE A 48 1.48 -18.62 -2.17
C PHE A 48 1.18 -17.80 -3.42
N LYS A 49 -0.07 -17.36 -3.52
CA LYS A 49 -0.53 -16.52 -4.63
C LYS A 49 -0.68 -15.08 -4.16
N GLU A 50 -0.50 -14.17 -5.10
CA GLU A 50 -0.97 -12.82 -4.91
C GLU A 50 -2.51 -12.82 -4.97
N ILE A 51 -3.12 -12.30 -3.91
CA ILE A 51 -4.57 -12.17 -3.78
C ILE A 51 -4.90 -10.70 -3.91
N GLU A 52 -5.36 -10.30 -5.09
CA GLU A 52 -5.85 -8.95 -5.30
C GLU A 52 -7.23 -8.76 -4.67
N PRO A 53 -7.54 -7.56 -4.15
CA PRO A 53 -8.88 -7.24 -3.68
C PRO A 53 -9.88 -7.33 -4.83
N SER A 54 -11.07 -7.85 -4.57
CA SER A 54 -12.16 -7.88 -5.53
C SER A 54 -12.76 -6.49 -5.76
N LEU A 55 -13.46 -6.31 -6.89
CA LEU A 55 -14.15 -5.06 -7.21
C LEU A 55 -15.14 -4.63 -6.11
N ASN A 56 -15.83 -5.58 -5.49
CA ASN A 56 -16.80 -5.29 -4.43
C ASN A 56 -16.10 -4.84 -3.14
N GLU A 57 -15.01 -5.51 -2.74
CA GLU A 57 -14.23 -5.09 -1.57
C GLU A 57 -13.65 -3.67 -1.75
N LEU A 58 -13.18 -3.34 -2.95
CA LEU A 58 -12.71 -2.00 -3.27
C LEU A 58 -13.83 -0.97 -3.14
N LYS A 59 -15.01 -1.25 -3.72
CA LYS A 59 -16.19 -0.38 -3.65
C LYS A 59 -16.63 -0.14 -2.22
N GLU A 60 -16.78 -1.20 -1.44
CA GLU A 60 -17.21 -1.14 -0.04
C GLU A 60 -16.24 -0.31 0.79
N ALA A 61 -14.93 -0.56 0.65
CA ALA A 61 -13.91 0.17 1.41
C ALA A 61 -13.86 1.66 1.04
N VAL A 62 -13.98 2.01 -0.24
CA VAL A 62 -14.05 3.42 -0.67
C VAL A 62 -15.35 4.06 -0.16
N CYS A 63 -16.49 3.38 -0.22
CA CYS A 63 -17.74 3.91 0.34
C CYS A 63 -17.59 4.21 1.84
N GLN A 64 -17.00 3.28 2.59
CA GLN A 64 -16.72 3.45 4.02
C GLN A 64 -15.78 4.62 4.31
N ALA A 65 -14.72 4.81 3.51
CA ALA A 65 -13.79 5.94 3.68
C ALA A 65 -14.46 7.32 3.54
N PHE A 66 -15.56 7.40 2.77
CA PHE A 66 -16.38 8.61 2.63
C PHE A 66 -17.63 8.60 3.53
N ASN A 67 -17.69 7.72 4.53
CA ASN A 67 -18.83 7.55 5.43
C ASN A 67 -20.16 7.29 4.69
N CYS A 68 -20.10 6.56 3.59
CA CYS A 68 -21.26 6.21 2.76
C CYS A 68 -21.55 4.69 2.87
N PRO A 69 -22.80 4.27 3.07
CA PRO A 69 -23.14 2.85 3.18
C PRO A 69 -23.04 2.10 1.84
N ASP A 70 -23.18 2.80 0.72
CA ASP A 70 -23.20 2.18 -0.60
C ASP A 70 -22.74 3.13 -1.71
N TYR A 71 -22.63 2.59 -2.93
CA TYR A 71 -22.22 3.38 -4.09
C TYR A 71 -23.26 4.45 -4.50
N LYS A 72 -24.56 4.22 -4.25
CA LYS A 72 -25.62 5.18 -4.62
C LYS A 72 -25.49 6.46 -3.80
N THR A 73 -25.19 6.33 -2.51
CA THR A 73 -24.94 7.43 -1.58
C THR A 73 -23.58 8.08 -1.83
N LEU A 74 -22.53 7.30 -2.13
CA LEU A 74 -21.21 7.81 -2.49
C LEU A 74 -21.25 8.78 -3.68
N LYS A 75 -21.99 8.45 -4.75
CA LYS A 75 -22.16 9.34 -5.92
C LYS A 75 -22.76 10.71 -5.59
N LYS A 76 -23.54 10.80 -4.50
CA LYS A 76 -24.20 12.04 -4.07
C LYS A 76 -23.35 12.81 -3.05
N ASN A 77 -22.32 12.18 -2.48
CA ASN A 77 -21.44 12.77 -1.49
C ASN A 77 -20.61 13.92 -2.10
N LYS A 78 -20.65 15.10 -1.48
CA LYS A 78 -19.96 16.30 -1.99
C LYS A 78 -18.44 16.17 -1.95
N ALA A 79 -17.88 15.59 -0.88
CA ALA A 79 -16.44 15.38 -0.76
C ALA A 79 -15.94 14.38 -1.82
N PHE A 80 -16.70 13.31 -2.07
CA PHE A 80 -16.36 12.37 -3.14
C PHE A 80 -16.41 13.03 -4.52
N LYS A 81 -17.46 13.80 -4.82
CA LYS A 81 -17.54 14.56 -6.08
C LYS A 81 -16.37 15.51 -6.27
N LEU A 82 -15.97 16.22 -5.22
CA LEU A 82 -14.80 17.09 -5.25
C LEU A 82 -13.51 16.29 -5.47
N ALA A 83 -13.35 15.17 -4.76
CA ALA A 83 -12.20 14.29 -4.90
C ALA A 83 -12.02 13.82 -6.35
N ILE A 84 -13.09 13.47 -7.06
CA ILE A 84 -13.01 12.99 -8.45
C ILE A 84 -13.16 14.09 -9.51
N ALA A 85 -13.36 15.35 -9.12
CA ALA A 85 -13.63 16.43 -10.05
C ALA A 85 -12.47 16.63 -11.04
N GLY A 86 -12.78 16.82 -12.32
CA GLY A 86 -11.79 17.01 -13.39
C GLY A 86 -11.02 15.73 -13.78
N ARG A 87 -11.36 14.57 -13.20
CA ARG A 87 -10.70 13.28 -13.49
C ARG A 87 -11.66 12.34 -14.20
N ASN A 88 -11.13 11.56 -15.15
CA ASN A 88 -11.93 10.58 -15.89
C ASN A 88 -11.80 9.20 -15.23
N PHE A 89 -12.84 8.77 -14.50
CA PHE A 89 -12.92 7.46 -13.88
C PHE A 89 -14.00 6.61 -14.55
N ASN A 90 -13.66 5.36 -14.86
CA ASN A 90 -14.64 4.37 -15.28
C ASN A 90 -14.96 3.42 -14.12
N PHE A 91 -16.08 3.69 -13.45
CA PHE A 91 -16.51 2.93 -12.26
C PHE A 91 -17.02 1.50 -12.55
N SER A 92 -17.03 1.07 -13.81
CA SER A 92 -17.21 -0.33 -14.18
C SER A 92 -15.91 -1.12 -14.10
N TYR A 93 -14.75 -0.45 -14.13
CA TYR A 93 -13.44 -1.08 -14.14
C TYR A 93 -12.73 -1.04 -12.79
N LYS A 94 -12.04 -2.13 -12.48
CA LYS A 94 -11.29 -2.33 -11.23
C LYS A 94 -10.22 -1.26 -11.02
N ASP A 95 -9.53 -0.84 -12.07
CA ASP A 95 -8.42 0.11 -11.98
C ASP A 95 -8.85 1.46 -11.41
N SER A 96 -10.02 1.97 -11.80
CA SER A 96 -10.56 3.21 -11.23
C SER A 96 -10.81 3.08 -9.72
N TRP A 97 -11.27 1.92 -9.28
CA TRP A 97 -11.48 1.65 -7.87
C TRP A 97 -10.17 1.41 -7.11
N LEU A 98 -9.16 0.80 -7.74
CA LEU A 98 -7.83 0.67 -7.16
C LEU A 98 -7.19 2.04 -6.93
N THR A 99 -7.26 2.95 -7.90
CA THR A 99 -6.76 4.33 -7.73
C THR A 99 -7.43 5.01 -6.53
N LEU A 100 -8.76 4.95 -6.45
CA LEU A 100 -9.49 5.55 -5.32
C LEU A 100 -9.20 4.86 -3.99
N TYR A 101 -9.02 3.54 -3.99
CA TYR A 101 -8.65 2.80 -2.79
C TYR A 101 -7.26 3.20 -2.28
N ARG A 102 -6.28 3.30 -3.18
CA ARG A 102 -4.92 3.75 -2.86
C ARG A 102 -4.91 5.20 -2.38
N GLU A 103 -5.76 6.07 -2.91
CA GLU A 103 -5.82 7.46 -2.44
C GLU A 103 -6.49 7.56 -1.06
N TRP A 104 -7.69 6.98 -0.90
CA TRP A 104 -8.60 7.32 0.19
C TRP A 104 -8.71 6.27 1.30
N VAL A 105 -8.28 5.04 1.04
CA VAL A 105 -8.44 3.93 1.99
C VAL A 105 -7.10 3.57 2.60
N ARG A 106 -6.21 2.94 1.83
CA ARG A 106 -4.89 2.42 2.26
C ARG A 106 -4.16 1.78 1.08
N VAL A 107 -2.94 1.32 1.30
CA VAL A 107 -2.24 0.44 0.35
C VAL A 107 -2.93 -0.93 0.35
N PRO A 108 -3.35 -1.45 -0.81
CA PRO A 108 -3.90 -2.80 -0.96
C PRO A 108 -2.99 -3.85 -0.32
N GLU A 109 -3.57 -4.89 0.28
CA GLU A 109 -2.77 -5.89 1.03
C GLU A 109 -1.74 -6.61 0.15
N ASN A 110 -2.05 -6.79 -1.13
CA ASN A 110 -1.15 -7.38 -2.10
C ASN A 110 -0.01 -6.46 -2.53
N GLU A 111 -0.12 -5.14 -2.32
CA GLU A 111 0.90 -4.15 -2.69
C GLU A 111 1.79 -3.73 -1.51
N ARG A 112 1.51 -4.26 -0.31
CA ARG A 112 2.33 -3.99 0.88
C ARG A 112 3.56 -4.87 0.88
N ASP A 113 4.65 -4.36 1.42
CA ASP A 113 5.92 -5.07 1.52
C ASP A 113 6.42 -5.60 0.16
N GLU A 114 6.00 -4.92 -0.92
CA GLU A 114 6.39 -5.21 -2.29
C GLU A 114 7.91 -5.11 -2.42
N ILE A 115 8.47 -5.85 -3.37
CA ILE A 115 9.89 -5.79 -3.71
C ILE A 115 9.95 -5.55 -5.21
N GLY A 116 10.61 -4.46 -5.59
CA GLY A 116 10.68 -4.05 -6.98
C GLY A 116 11.60 -2.85 -7.17
N PRO A 117 11.91 -2.50 -8.42
CA PRO A 117 12.83 -1.39 -8.74
C PRO A 117 12.32 -0.04 -8.24
N ASN A 118 11.00 0.13 -8.19
CA ASN A 118 10.35 1.37 -7.75
C ASN A 118 9.90 1.31 -6.28
N THR A 119 10.26 0.23 -5.58
CA THR A 119 9.78 0.00 -4.23
C THR A 119 10.76 0.52 -3.21
N ILE A 120 10.28 1.38 -2.33
CA ILE A 120 11.04 1.90 -1.20
C ILE A 120 10.27 1.55 0.06
N ASN A 121 10.92 0.84 0.98
CA ASN A 121 10.35 0.46 2.28
C ASN A 121 9.00 -0.27 2.15
N GLY A 122 8.91 -1.17 1.16
CA GLY A 122 7.73 -2.00 0.92
C GLY A 122 6.59 -1.32 0.18
N ILE A 123 6.81 -0.10 -0.32
CA ILE A 123 5.82 0.69 -1.07
C ILE A 123 6.36 1.00 -2.47
N ASP A 124 5.65 0.57 -3.52
CA ASP A 124 5.88 1.08 -4.88
C ASP A 124 5.44 2.55 -4.95
N VAL A 125 6.43 3.45 -5.02
CA VAL A 125 6.18 4.90 -4.92
C VAL A 125 5.51 5.48 -6.16
N LEU A 126 5.51 4.76 -7.29
CA LEU A 126 4.80 5.18 -8.50
C LEU A 126 3.33 4.80 -8.48
N LYS A 127 2.94 3.86 -7.62
CA LYS A 127 1.54 3.43 -7.43
C LYS A 127 0.89 4.05 -6.20
N ASN A 128 1.66 4.21 -5.12
CA ASN A 128 1.16 4.54 -3.79
C ASN A 128 1.84 5.77 -3.20
N PHE A 129 1.06 6.83 -2.98
CA PHE A 129 1.54 8.04 -2.31
C PHE A 129 1.45 7.89 -0.78
N ARG A 130 2.53 7.41 -0.15
CA ARG A 130 2.61 7.12 1.30
C ARG A 130 3.88 7.67 1.93
N PRO A 131 4.03 9.00 2.00
CA PRO A 131 5.28 9.65 2.40
C PRO A 131 5.79 9.22 3.78
N TRP A 132 4.91 9.10 4.78
CA TRP A 132 5.29 8.63 6.13
C TRP A 132 5.89 7.22 6.14
N GLN A 133 5.32 6.30 5.36
CA GLN A 133 5.83 4.92 5.27
C GLN A 133 7.11 4.86 4.45
N VAL A 134 7.15 5.58 3.32
CA VAL A 134 8.31 5.65 2.42
C VAL A 134 9.52 6.25 3.15
N PHE A 135 9.34 7.27 3.97
CA PHE A 135 10.43 7.87 4.76
C PHE A 135 10.67 7.17 6.12
N GLN A 136 9.87 6.16 6.48
CA GLN A 136 9.91 5.50 7.79
C GLN A 136 9.81 6.48 8.98
N LEU A 137 8.89 7.45 8.88
CA LEU A 137 8.67 8.49 9.88
C LEU A 137 7.29 8.36 10.53
N ASP A 138 7.19 8.75 11.80
CA ASP A 138 5.91 8.87 12.51
C ASP A 138 5.33 10.27 12.30
N SER A 139 4.09 10.34 11.80
CA SER A 139 3.41 11.60 11.52
C SER A 139 3.16 12.47 12.75
N LYS A 140 3.18 11.90 13.95
CA LYS A 140 2.96 12.63 15.21
C LYS A 140 4.22 13.27 15.76
N THR A 141 5.38 12.69 15.51
CA THR A 141 6.64 13.10 16.15
C THR A 141 7.69 13.65 15.18
N ALA A 142 7.68 13.24 13.91
CA ALA A 142 8.76 13.55 12.97
C ALA A 142 8.83 15.02 12.57
N THR A 143 9.95 15.67 12.84
CA THR A 143 10.21 17.08 12.58
C THR A 143 10.52 17.36 11.09
N ALA A 144 10.59 18.65 10.72
CA ALA A 144 11.03 19.05 9.38
C ALA A 144 12.47 18.58 9.08
N ASP A 145 13.34 18.55 10.09
CA ASP A 145 14.70 18.06 9.95
C ASP A 145 14.75 16.54 9.74
N ASP A 146 13.89 15.78 10.42
CA ASP A 146 13.75 14.33 10.20
C ASP A 146 13.30 14.05 8.75
N ILE A 147 12.30 14.80 8.26
CA ILE A 147 11.79 14.70 6.88
C ILE A 147 12.91 14.99 5.88
N ASN A 148 13.64 16.09 6.06
CA ASN A 148 14.74 16.47 5.17
C ASN A 148 15.88 15.46 5.21
N THR A 149 16.19 14.90 6.38
CA THR A 149 17.23 13.90 6.55
C THR A 149 16.86 12.60 5.85
N ALA A 150 15.65 12.08 6.08
CA ALA A 150 15.15 10.87 5.42
C ALA A 150 15.11 11.04 3.89
N PHE A 151 14.64 12.21 3.41
CA PHE A 151 14.66 12.53 1.98
C PHE A 151 16.09 12.52 1.42
N ARG A 152 17.07 13.18 2.06
CA ARG A 152 18.46 13.23 1.57
C ARG A 152 19.08 11.84 1.47
N GLN A 153 18.80 10.95 2.42
CA GLN A 153 19.28 9.57 2.41
C GLN A 153 18.74 8.80 1.21
N LEU A 154 17.43 8.87 0.96
CA LEU A 154 16.82 8.22 -0.19
C LEU A 154 17.22 8.87 -1.52
N ALA A 155 17.28 10.20 -1.57
CA ALA A 155 17.73 10.97 -2.72
C ALA A 155 19.11 10.52 -3.17
N LYS A 156 20.08 10.36 -2.26
CA LYS A 156 21.43 9.89 -2.58
C LYS A 156 21.42 8.50 -3.25
N LYS A 157 20.51 7.62 -2.83
CA LYS A 157 20.39 6.25 -3.37
C LYS A 157 19.65 6.19 -4.70
N HIS A 158 18.65 7.05 -4.89
CA HIS A 158 17.71 7.00 -6.01
C HIS A 158 17.87 8.17 -6.99
N HIS A 159 18.94 8.98 -6.87
CA HIS A 159 19.20 10.08 -7.79
C HIS A 159 19.44 9.56 -9.21
N PRO A 160 18.91 10.21 -10.27
CA PRO A 160 19.16 9.81 -11.66
C PRO A 160 20.64 9.71 -12.01
N ASP A 161 21.45 10.67 -11.55
CA ASP A 161 22.90 10.68 -11.79
C ASP A 161 23.64 9.54 -11.08
N ALA A 162 23.02 8.90 -10.09
CA ALA A 162 23.55 7.72 -9.40
C ALA A 162 22.98 6.41 -9.99
N GLY A 163 22.31 6.45 -11.14
CA GLY A 163 21.66 5.31 -11.78
C GLY A 163 20.23 5.04 -11.29
N GLY A 164 19.62 5.97 -10.55
CA GLY A 164 18.24 5.88 -10.10
C GLY A 164 17.21 6.25 -11.18
N ASP A 165 15.94 5.95 -10.92
CA ASP A 165 14.84 6.31 -11.82
C ASP A 165 14.37 7.75 -11.54
N ARG A 166 14.32 8.58 -12.60
CA ARG A 166 13.88 9.97 -12.51
C ARG A 166 12.47 10.14 -11.97
N LYS A 167 11.52 9.27 -12.35
CA LYS A 167 10.14 9.33 -11.85
C LYS A 167 10.08 8.99 -10.37
N VAL A 168 10.85 7.99 -9.93
CA VAL A 168 10.97 7.65 -8.50
C VAL A 168 11.51 8.83 -7.71
N PHE A 169 12.53 9.51 -8.22
CA PHE A 169 13.09 10.70 -7.58
C PHE A 169 12.10 11.87 -7.53
N GLU A 170 11.38 12.15 -8.62
CA GLU A 170 10.32 13.16 -8.67
C GLU A 170 9.19 12.87 -7.65
N GLU A 171 8.78 11.60 -7.49
CA GLU A 171 7.80 11.21 -6.48
C GLU A 171 8.33 11.41 -5.04
N LEU A 172 9.61 11.11 -4.78
CA LEU A 172 10.23 11.39 -3.48
C LEU A 172 10.24 12.89 -3.15
N GLN A 173 10.47 13.75 -4.13
CA GLN A 173 10.40 15.20 -3.95
C GLN A 173 8.97 15.64 -3.58
N LYS A 174 7.97 15.21 -4.36
CA LYS A 174 6.55 15.51 -4.07
C LYS A 174 6.14 15.02 -2.68
N MET A 175 6.57 13.82 -2.29
CA MET A 175 6.34 13.27 -0.96
C MET A 175 6.93 14.15 0.14
N ARG A 176 8.20 14.55 0.03
CA ARG A 176 8.84 15.46 0.99
C ARG A 176 8.06 16.76 1.12
N ASP A 177 7.78 17.40 -0.01
CA ASP A 177 7.12 18.70 -0.05
C ASP A 177 5.73 18.63 0.57
N SER A 178 4.98 17.56 0.30
CA SER A 178 3.67 17.34 0.92
C SER A 178 3.74 17.23 2.45
N LEU A 179 4.79 16.63 3.01
CA LEU A 179 4.94 16.54 4.47
C LEU A 179 5.31 17.88 5.09
N LEU A 180 6.16 18.66 4.41
CA LEU A 180 6.57 19.98 4.89
C LEU A 180 5.42 21.00 4.84
N LEU A 181 4.47 20.86 3.92
CA LEU A 181 3.26 21.70 3.86
C LEU A 181 2.24 21.41 4.97
N LEU A 182 2.26 20.20 5.54
CA LEU A 182 1.33 19.76 6.59
C LEU A 182 1.85 20.02 8.01
N ARG A 183 3.06 20.57 8.12
CA ARG A 183 3.77 20.89 9.37
C ARG A 183 3.67 22.38 9.67
#